data_AF-A0A963ILQ5-F1
#
_entry.id   AF-A0A963ILQ5-F1
#
_cell.length_a   1.000
_cell.length_b   1.000
_cell.length_c   1.000
_cell.angle_alpha   90.00
_cell.angle_beta   90.00
_cell.angle_gamma   90.00
#
_symmetry.space_group_name_H-M   'P 1'
#
loop_
_entity.id
_entity.type
_entity.pdbx_description
1 polymer ?
#
loop_
_entity_poly.entity_id
_entity_poly.type
_entity_poly.pdbx_seq_one_letter_code
_entity_poly.pdbx_strand_id
1 'polypeptide(L)'
;MVRLSFLVFGFAFLYIPILSLVFYSFNRSRLVTVWGGFSTEWYGRLFENAQILDAAWLSLRVAAINASGATLLGTLAGLALARFGRFRGRTLFTGMITAPLVMPEVI
;
A
#
# COMPACT_ATOMS: atom_id res chain seq x y z
N MET A 1 7.69 30.37 -6.92
CA MET A 1 6.38 30.02 -7.52
C MET A 1 6.40 28.68 -8.24
N VAL A 2 7.25 28.48 -9.26
CA VAL A 2 7.29 27.26 -10.10
C VAL A 2 7.37 25.92 -9.31
N ARG A 3 8.23 25.84 -8.28
CA ARG A 3 8.37 24.62 -7.45
C ARG A 3 7.09 24.24 -6.70
N LEU A 4 6.35 25.23 -6.21
CA LEU A 4 5.08 24.99 -5.51
C LEU A 4 4.01 24.50 -6.48
N SER A 5 3.96 25.07 -7.69
CA SER A 5 3.04 24.63 -8.74
C SER A 5 3.24 23.16 -9.10
N PHE A 6 4.49 22.70 -9.28
CA PHE A 6 4.78 21.29 -9.55
C PHE A 6 4.30 20.36 -8.43
N LEU A 7 4.51 20.74 -7.16
CA LEU A 7 4.01 19.97 -6.01
C LEU A 7 2.49 19.89 -6.01
N VAL A 8 1.81 21.03 -6.22
CA VAL A 8 0.35 21.10 -6.23
C VAL A 8 -0.23 20.24 -7.36
N PHE A 9 0.30 20.33 -8.58
CA PHE A 9 -0.15 19.50 -9.70
C PHE A 9 0.15 18.02 -9.49
N GLY A 10 1.33 17.68 -8.97
CA GLY A 10 1.70 16.30 -8.66
C GLY A 10 0.75 15.67 -7.63
N PHE A 11 0.48 16.37 -6.54
CA PHE A 11 -0.47 15.89 -5.53
C PHE A 11 -1.90 15.87 -6.08
N ALA A 12 -2.34 16.90 -6.81
CA ALA A 12 -3.67 16.88 -7.41
C ALA A 12 -3.85 15.66 -8.32
N PHE A 13 -2.87 15.36 -9.17
CA PHE A 13 -2.91 14.19 -10.05
C PHE A 13 -3.03 12.87 -9.27
N LEU A 14 -2.29 12.71 -8.18
CA LEU A 14 -2.34 11.49 -7.35
C LEU A 14 -3.65 11.37 -6.55
N TYR A 15 -4.17 12.47 -6.04
CA TYR A 15 -5.32 12.46 -5.11
C TYR A 15 -6.68 12.56 -5.82
N ILE A 16 -6.78 13.15 -7.02
CA ILE A 16 -8.04 13.24 -7.77
C ILE A 16 -8.71 11.86 -7.97
N PRO A 17 -8.01 10.79 -8.40
CA PRO A 17 -8.61 9.47 -8.54
C PRO A 17 -9.14 8.89 -7.22
N ILE A 18 -8.41 9.13 -6.12
CA ILE A 18 -8.81 8.69 -4.78
C ILE A 18 -10.06 9.44 -4.34
N LEU A 19 -10.11 10.76 -4.56
CA LEU A 19 -11.28 11.58 -4.26
C LEU A 19 -12.49 11.19 -5.12
N SER A 20 -12.28 10.81 -6.38
CA SER A 20 -13.32 10.26 -7.25
C SER A 20 -13.90 8.98 -6.68
N LEU A 21 -13.04 8.04 -6.23
CA LEU A 21 -13.48 6.81 -5.56
C LEU A 21 -14.32 7.11 -4.32
N VAL A 22 -13.87 8.05 -3.47
CA VAL A 22 -14.61 8.50 -2.27
C VAL A 22 -15.94 9.15 -2.65
N PHE A 23 -15.99 9.95 -3.70
CA PHE A 23 -17.24 10.54 -4.16
C PHE A 23 -18.24 9.46 -4.62
N TYR A 24 -17.75 8.48 -5.38
CA TYR A 24 -18.59 7.38 -5.85
C TYR A 24 -18.98 6.37 -4.77
N SER A 25 -18.25 6.28 -3.64
CA SER A 25 -18.69 5.42 -2.53
C SER A 25 -19.99 5.91 -1.88
N PHE A 26 -20.37 7.17 -2.10
CA PHE A 26 -21.67 7.71 -1.72
C PHE A 26 -22.77 7.54 -2.79
N ASN A 27 -22.49 6.88 -3.92
CA ASN A 27 -23.50 6.63 -4.95
C ASN A 27 -24.36 5.43 -4.56
N ARG A 28 -25.68 5.61 -4.50
CA ARG A 28 -26.62 4.48 -4.28
C ARG A 28 -26.56 3.42 -5.39
N SER A 29 -26.25 3.83 -6.61
CA SER A 29 -26.16 2.92 -7.76
C SER A 29 -24.93 2.02 -7.66
N ARG A 30 -25.09 0.75 -8.05
CA ARG A 30 -23.98 -0.20 -8.24
C ARG A 30 -23.15 0.10 -9.48
N LEU A 31 -23.70 0.85 -10.43
CA LEU A 31 -23.03 1.26 -11.65
C LEU A 31 -22.51 2.69 -11.48
N VAL A 32 -21.20 2.86 -11.61
CA VAL A 32 -20.51 4.17 -11.54
C VAL A 32 -21.05 5.16 -12.58
N THR A 33 -21.54 4.64 -13.72
CA THR A 33 -22.11 5.43 -14.83
C THR A 33 -23.51 5.98 -14.57
N VAL A 34 -24.21 5.51 -13.54
CA VAL A 34 -25.58 5.93 -13.21
C VAL A 34 -25.58 6.58 -11.84
N TRP A 35 -25.98 7.85 -11.75
CA TRP A 35 -26.09 8.54 -10.47
C TRP A 35 -27.42 8.18 -9.79
N GLY A 36 -27.36 7.35 -8.76
CA GLY A 36 -28.53 6.88 -8.00
C GLY A 36 -28.93 7.77 -6.82
N GLY A 37 -28.26 8.92 -6.64
CA GLY A 37 -28.39 9.79 -5.48
C GLY A 37 -27.36 9.49 -4.38
N PHE A 38 -27.25 10.42 -3.42
CA PHE A 38 -26.35 10.29 -2.26
C PHE A 38 -26.87 9.23 -1.28
N SER A 39 -26.01 8.31 -0.86
CA SER A 39 -26.33 7.21 0.06
C SER A 39 -25.09 6.75 0.84
N THR A 40 -25.28 6.44 2.12
CA THR A 40 -24.26 5.79 2.97
C THR A 40 -24.50 4.29 3.16
N GLU A 41 -25.46 3.73 2.43
CA GLU A 41 -25.90 2.34 2.56
C GLU A 41 -24.75 1.32 2.46
N TRP A 42 -23.78 1.56 1.58
CA TRP A 42 -22.64 0.66 1.38
C TRP A 42 -21.76 0.52 2.62
N TYR A 43 -21.65 1.58 3.43
CA TYR A 43 -20.92 1.52 4.70
C TYR A 43 -21.65 0.63 5.71
N GLY A 44 -22.99 0.67 5.76
CA GLY A 44 -23.79 -0.24 6.58
C GLY A 44 -23.66 -1.69 6.12
N ARG A 45 -23.83 -1.94 4.80
CA ARG A 45 -23.68 -3.27 4.20
C ARG A 45 -22.28 -3.86 4.38
N LEU A 46 -21.25 -3.03 4.47
CA LEU A 46 -19.89 -3.48 4.77
C LEU A 46 -19.81 -4.16 6.15
N PHE A 47 -20.46 -3.59 7.17
CA PHE A 47 -20.47 -4.17 8.51
C PHE A 47 -21.31 -5.44 8.63
N GLU A 48 -22.29 -5.62 7.74
CA GLU A 48 -23.09 -6.86 7.65
C GLU A 48 -22.36 -7.98 6.89
N ASN A 49 -21.29 -7.66 6.16
CA ASN A 49 -20.55 -8.62 5.36
C ASN A 49 -19.37 -9.21 6.15
N ALA A 50 -19.64 -10.27 6.90
CA ALA A 50 -18.64 -10.98 7.69
C ALA A 50 -17.44 -11.46 6.84
N GLN A 51 -17.66 -11.89 5.60
CA GLN A 51 -16.58 -12.34 4.72
C GLN A 51 -15.58 -11.21 4.40
N ILE A 52 -16.07 -10.00 4.12
CA ILE A 52 -15.20 -8.85 3.86
C ILE A 52 -14.46 -8.43 5.15
N LEU A 53 -15.15 -8.40 6.28
CA LEU A 53 -14.55 -8.04 7.57
C LEU A 53 -13.46 -9.04 8.00
N ASP A 54 -13.73 -10.34 7.88
CA ASP A 54 -12.78 -11.39 8.21
C ASP A 54 -11.55 -11.33 7.31
N ALA A 55 -11.74 -11.10 6.00
CA ALA A 55 -10.65 -10.91 5.06
C ALA A 55 -9.80 -9.67 5.43
N ALA A 56 -10.44 -8.53 5.73
CA ALA A 56 -9.74 -7.31 6.14
C ALA A 56 -8.91 -7.51 7.42
N TRP A 57 -9.46 -8.24 8.39
CA TRP A 57 -8.79 -8.53 9.65
C TRP A 57 -7.62 -9.49 9.48
N LEU A 58 -7.78 -10.52 8.63
CA LEU A 58 -6.68 -11.40 8.24
C LEU A 58 -5.57 -10.62 7.56
N SER A 59 -5.89 -9.78 6.58
CA SER A 59 -4.91 -8.92 5.89
C SER A 59 -4.16 -8.02 6.87
N LEU A 60 -4.86 -7.39 7.82
CA LEU A 60 -4.23 -6.52 8.81
C LEU A 60 -3.27 -7.28 9.72
N ARG A 61 -3.66 -8.48 10.19
CA ARG A 61 -2.81 -9.34 11.03
C ARG A 61 -1.55 -9.78 10.28
N VAL A 62 -1.72 -10.25 9.04
CA VAL A 62 -0.60 -10.68 8.19
C VAL A 62 0.32 -9.51 7.88
N ALA A 63 -0.23 -8.35 7.52
CA ALA A 63 0.54 -7.14 7.23
C ALA A 63 1.32 -6.66 8.47
N ALA A 64 0.72 -6.66 9.65
CA ALA A 64 1.39 -6.22 10.88
C ALA A 64 2.59 -7.11 11.24
N ILE A 65 2.41 -8.44 11.18
CA ILE A 65 3.49 -9.40 11.46
C ILE A 65 4.58 -9.29 10.40
N ASN A 66 4.20 -9.26 9.12
CA ASN A 66 5.15 -9.20 8.01
C ASN A 66 5.94 -7.89 8.00
N ALA A 67 5.26 -6.74 8.11
CA ALA A 67 5.92 -5.43 8.13
C ALA A 67 6.86 -5.29 9.32
N SER A 68 6.46 -5.77 10.51
CA SER A 68 7.32 -5.73 11.70
C SER A 68 8.55 -6.62 11.53
N GLY A 69 8.37 -7.86 11.07
CA GLY A 69 9.47 -8.79 10.81
C GLY A 69 10.43 -8.28 9.73
N ALA A 70 9.89 -7.82 8.60
CA ALA A 70 10.66 -7.25 7.50
C ALA A 70 11.44 -6.00 7.94
N THR A 71 10.84 -5.13 8.74
CA THR A 71 11.51 -3.92 9.25
C THR A 71 12.63 -4.29 10.22
N LEU A 72 12.40 -5.22 11.14
CA LEU A 72 13.43 -5.68 12.08
C LEU A 72 14.62 -6.29 11.34
N LEU A 73 14.36 -7.29 10.49
CA LEU A 73 15.39 -8.00 9.73
C LEU A 73 16.10 -7.07 8.73
N GLY A 74 15.34 -6.23 8.02
CA GLY A 74 15.86 -5.24 7.09
C GLY A 74 16.75 -4.21 7.77
N THR A 75 16.38 -3.75 8.97
CA THR A 75 17.20 -2.82 9.77
C THR A 75 18.51 -3.47 10.19
N LEU A 76 18.47 -4.72 10.68
CA LEU A 76 19.67 -5.47 11.06
C LEU A 76 20.60 -5.71 9.86
N ALA A 77 20.03 -6.11 8.72
CA ALA A 77 20.77 -6.30 7.48
C ALA A 77 21.39 -4.99 6.97
N GLY A 78 20.64 -3.89 7.02
CA GLY A 78 21.11 -2.55 6.66
C GLY A 78 22.24 -2.07 7.57
N LEU A 79 22.11 -2.26 8.88
CA LEU A 79 23.16 -1.95 9.87
C LEU A 79 24.44 -2.76 9.62
N ALA A 80 24.30 -4.06 9.34
CA ALA A 80 25.43 -4.92 9.01
C ALA A 80 26.18 -4.41 7.78
N LEU A 81 25.45 -4.10 6.70
CA LEU A 81 26.04 -3.61 5.46
C LEU A 81 26.64 -2.20 5.59
N ALA A 82 26.04 -1.33 6.39
CA ALA A 82 26.49 0.05 6.56
C ALA A 82 27.70 0.17 7.52
N ARG A 83 27.73 -0.59 8.63
CA ARG A 83 28.75 -0.41 9.68
C ARG A 83 29.88 -1.44 9.71
N PHE A 84 29.67 -2.69 9.27
CA PHE A 84 30.68 -3.74 9.45
C PHE A 84 31.72 -3.86 8.33
N GLY A 85 31.72 -2.96 7.33
CA GLY A 85 32.76 -2.95 6.28
C GLY A 85 32.81 -4.23 5.44
N ARG A 86 34.01 -4.72 5.09
CA ARG A 86 34.19 -5.91 4.23
C ARG A 86 34.18 -7.20 5.07
N PHE A 87 33.07 -7.94 5.04
CA PHE A 87 32.97 -9.29 5.61
C PHE A 87 32.90 -10.38 4.53
N ARG A 88 33.28 -11.61 4.88
CA ARG A 88 33.24 -12.77 3.96
C ARG A 88 31.78 -13.04 3.56
N GLY A 89 31.49 -13.06 2.26
CA GLY A 89 30.14 -13.28 1.73
C GLY A 89 29.28 -12.02 1.52
N ARG A 90 29.82 -10.81 1.75
CA ARG A 90 29.09 -9.53 1.57
C ARG A 90 28.40 -9.39 0.20
N THR A 91 29.07 -9.77 -0.89
CA THR A 91 28.51 -9.68 -2.24
C THR A 91 27.28 -10.57 -2.41
N LEU A 92 27.35 -11.82 -1.94
CA LEU A 92 26.22 -12.74 -1.97
C LEU A 92 25.07 -12.21 -1.11
N PHE A 93 25.35 -11.75 0.12
CA PHE A 93 24.34 -11.18 1.01
C PHE A 93 23.64 -9.95 0.42
N THR A 94 24.40 -9.04 -0.19
CA THR A 94 23.84 -7.86 -0.88
C THR A 94 22.98 -8.27 -2.08
N GLY A 95 23.43 -9.26 -2.85
CA GLY A 95 22.68 -9.83 -3.96
C GLY A 95 21.34 -10.42 -3.50
N MET A 96 21.34 -11.19 -2.41
CA MET A 96 20.11 -11.77 -1.84
C MET A 96 19.09 -10.73 -1.40
N ILE A 97 19.54 -9.63 -0.79
CA ILE A 97 18.64 -8.54 -0.34
C ILE A 97 18.06 -7.77 -1.52
N THR A 98 18.86 -7.57 -2.57
CA THR A 98 18.45 -6.74 -3.71
C THR A 98 17.67 -7.55 -4.75
N ALA A 99 17.87 -8.86 -4.82
CA ALA A 99 17.23 -9.73 -5.81
C ALA A 99 15.70 -9.56 -5.88
N PRO A 100 14.93 -9.53 -4.76
CA PRO A 100 13.49 -9.31 -4.83
C PRO A 100 13.08 -7.98 -5.47
N LEU A 101 13.91 -6.94 -5.42
CA LEU A 101 13.60 -5.64 -6.03
C LEU A 101 13.63 -5.65 -7.55
N VAL A 102 14.32 -6.63 -8.14
CA VAL A 102 14.50 -6.78 -9.60
C VAL A 102 13.73 -7.97 -10.15
N MET A 103 13.24 -8.84 -9.28
CA MET A 103 12.37 -9.95 -9.65
C MET A 103 11.02 -9.38 -10.12
N PRO A 104 10.58 -9.67 -11.35
CA PRO A 104 9.23 -9.31 -11.74
C PRO A 104 8.27 -10.11 -10.86
N GLU A 105 7.34 -9.42 -10.18
CA GLU A 105 6.19 -10.10 -9.59
C GLU A 105 5.36 -10.67 -10.74
N VAL A 106 5.49 -11.98 -10.98
CA VAL A 106 4.58 -12.71 -11.86
C VAL A 106 3.37 -13.08 -11.01
N ILE A 107 2.28 -12.38 -11.26
CA ILE A 107 0.94 -12.70 -10.73
C ILE A 107 0.32 -13.79 -11.60
#